data_AF-T1CJG6-F1
#
_entry.id   AF-T1CJG6-F1
#
_cell.length_a   1.000
_cell.length_b   1.000
_cell.length_c   1.000
_cell.angle_alpha   90.00
_cell.angle_beta   90.00
_cell.angle_gamma   90.00
#
_symmetry.space_group_name_H-M   'P 1'
#
loop_
_entity.id
_entity.type
_entity.pdbx_description
1 polymer ?
#
loop_
_entity_poly.entity_id
_entity_poly.type
_entity_poly.pdbx_seq_one_letter_code
_entity_poly.pdbx_strand_id
1 'polypeptide(L)' 'AKDVVENLVKSEGGIKTLIFDGVVSQRLLDVAQEKGIQEVVAVRLGAIGKMPEGIRVYTRADLEAPA' A
#
# COMPACT_ATOMS: atom_id res chain seq x y z
N ALA A 1 12.68 -6.63 3.67
CA ALA A 1 11.29 -6.15 3.58
C ALA A 1 10.28 -7.19 4.08
N LYS A 2 10.54 -7.89 5.20
CA LYS A 2 9.61 -8.91 5.74
C LYS A 2 8.59 -8.32 6.72
N ASP A 3 8.81 -7.08 7.18
CA ASP A 3 8.18 -6.59 8.41
C ASP A 3 7.24 -5.40 8.19
N VAL A 4 7.00 -4.97 6.93
CA VAL A 4 6.11 -3.82 6.64
C VAL A 4 4.70 -4.10 7.16
N VAL A 5 4.18 -5.30 6.92
CA VAL A 5 2.85 -5.71 7.40
C VAL A 5 2.81 -5.79 8.92
N GLU A 6 3.83 -6.37 9.56
CA GLU A 6 3.87 -6.48 11.02
C GLU A 6 3.93 -5.11 11.70
N ASN A 7 4.71 -4.19 11.16
CA ASN A 7 4.79 -2.81 11.65
C ASN A 7 3.47 -2.08 11.44
N LEU A 8 2.78 -2.31 10.32
CA LEU A 8 1.46 -1.74 10.06
C LEU A 8 0.43 -2.26 11.06
N VAL A 9 0.43 -3.57 11.34
CA VAL A 9 -0.45 -4.19 12.35
C VAL A 9 -0.19 -3.60 13.74
N LYS A 10 1.07 -3.40 14.12
CA LYS A 10 1.47 -2.86 15.43
C LYS A 10 1.28 -1.34 15.56
N SER A 11 1.07 -0.63 14.46
CA SER A 11 0.91 0.81 14.48
C SER A 11 -0.40 1.24 15.15
N GLU A 12 -0.32 2.28 15.98
CA GLU A 12 -1.43 2.93 16.66
C GLU A 12 -1.63 4.35 16.08
N GLY A 13 -2.89 4.74 15.87
CA GLY A 13 -3.26 6.04 15.29
C GLY A 13 -3.87 5.97 13.88
N GLY A 14 -4.39 7.10 13.41
CA GLY A 14 -5.08 7.22 12.12
C GLY A 14 -4.11 7.44 10.96
N ILE A 15 -3.39 6.39 10.56
CA ILE A 15 -2.51 6.45 9.39
C ILE A 15 -3.37 6.59 8.14
N LYS A 16 -3.18 7.67 7.38
CA LYS A 16 -3.89 7.90 6.12
C LYS A 16 -3.16 7.32 4.90
N THR A 17 -1.83 7.36 4.92
CA THR A 17 -0.99 7.04 3.76
C THR A 17 0.19 6.15 4.16
N LEU A 18 0.42 5.07 3.42
CA LEU A 18 1.54 4.16 3.56
C LEU A 18 2.53 4.33 2.41
N ILE A 19 3.79 4.59 2.71
CA ILE A 19 4.86 4.72 1.69
C ILE A 19 5.92 3.67 1.97
N PHE A 20 6.24 2.82 0.99
CA PHE A 20 7.32 1.84 1.14
C PHE A 20 7.98 1.47 -0.19
N ASP A 21 9.30 1.24 -0.14
CA ASP A 21 10.10 0.82 -1.29
C ASP A 21 9.96 -0.70 -1.51
N GLY A 22 8.87 -1.11 -2.18
CA GLY A 22 8.63 -2.51 -2.48
C GLY A 22 7.47 -2.79 -3.44
N VAL A 23 7.08 -4.06 -3.48
CA VAL A 23 5.95 -4.56 -4.26
C VAL A 23 4.74 -4.70 -3.35
N VAL A 24 3.61 -4.11 -3.76
CA VAL A 24 2.33 -4.22 -3.05
C VAL A 24 1.75 -5.63 -3.25
N SER A 25 1.39 -6.28 -2.15
CA SER A 25 0.71 -7.58 -2.14
C SER A 25 -0.73 -7.44 -1.65
N GLN A 26 -1.59 -8.42 -1.96
CA GLN A 26 -2.97 -8.46 -1.47
C GLN A 26 -3.03 -8.33 0.06
N ARG A 27 -2.22 -9.12 0.79
CA ARG A 27 -2.16 -9.09 2.26
C ARG A 27 -1.84 -7.70 2.82
N LEU A 28 -0.97 -6.94 2.15
CA LEU A 28 -0.65 -5.58 2.58
C LEU A 28 -1.83 -4.64 2.38
N LEU A 29 -2.55 -4.78 1.26
CA LEU A 29 -3.75 -3.99 0.98
C LEU A 29 -4.90 -4.32 1.94
N ASP A 30 -5.08 -5.60 2.28
CA ASP A 30 -6.10 -6.04 3.24
C ASP A 30 -5.86 -5.40 4.62
N VAL A 31 -4.62 -5.49 5.12
CA VAL A 31 -4.25 -4.86 6.41
C VAL A 31 -4.34 -3.33 6.35
N ALA A 32 -3.97 -2.73 5.22
CA ALA A 32 -4.12 -1.29 5.03
C ALA A 32 -5.60 -0.86 5.10
N GLN A 33 -6.51 -1.65 4.52
CA GLN A 33 -7.95 -1.38 4.58
C GLN A 33 -8.48 -1.49 6.00
N GLU A 34 -8.11 -2.56 6.73
CA GLU A 34 -8.49 -2.76 8.12
C GLU A 34 -8.02 -1.60 9.02
N LYS A 35 -6.86 -1.02 8.70
CA LYS A 35 -6.28 0.12 9.41
C LYS A 35 -6.85 1.48 8.96
N GLY A 36 -7.75 1.51 7.97
CA GLY A 36 -8.36 2.74 7.45
C GLY A 36 -7.41 3.59 6.60
N ILE A 37 -6.34 3.00 6.07
CA ILE A 37 -5.40 3.68 5.17
C ILE A 37 -6.08 3.88 3.82
N GLN A 38 -5.97 5.09 3.28
CA GLN A 38 -6.62 5.49 2.03
C GLN A 38 -5.66 5.49 0.84
N GLU A 39 -4.36 5.60 1.10
CA GLU A 39 -3.35 5.77 0.07
C GLU A 39 -2.12 4.89 0.33
N VAL A 40 -1.63 4.23 -0.71
CA VAL A 40 -0.42 3.42 -0.67
C VAL A 40 0.50 3.85 -1.80
N VAL A 41 1.73 4.22 -1.49
CA VAL A 41 2.77 4.55 -2.48
C VAL A 41 3.86 3.49 -2.41
N ALA A 42 4.16 2.89 -3.56
CA ALA A 42 5.11 1.80 -3.67
C ALA A 42 5.87 1.84 -5.00
N VAL A 43 6.86 0.95 -5.18
CA VAL A 43 7.56 0.86 -6.46
C VAL A 43 6.65 0.26 -7.52
N ARG A 44 5.95 -0.84 -7.18
CA ARG A 44 5.16 -1.63 -8.11
C ARG A 44 3.95 -2.26 -7.42
N LEU A 45 2.89 -2.48 -8.18
CA LEU A 45 1.77 -3.32 -7.78
C LEU A 45 2.06 -4.77 -8.18
N GLY A 46 1.98 -5.69 -7.21
CA GLY A 46 2.10 -7.12 -7.47
C GLY A 46 0.83 -7.70 -8.09
N ALA A 47 0.79 -9.02 -8.25
CA ALA A 47 -0.44 -9.71 -8.64
C ALA A 47 -1.48 -9.59 -7.51
N ILE A 48 -2.51 -8.78 -7.73
CA ILE A 48 -3.65 -8.62 -6.81
C ILE A 48 -4.90 -9.21 -7.46
N GLY A 49 -5.73 -9.86 -6.66
CA GLY A 49 -6.99 -10.43 -7.15
C GLY A 49 -8.08 -9.38 -7.23
N LYS A 50 -8.18 -8.53 -6.20
CA LYS A 50 -9.19 -7.48 -6.11
C LYS A 50 -8.61 -6.26 -5.40
N MET A 51 -8.86 -5.09 -5.97
CA MET A 51 -8.55 -3.82 -5.33
C MET A 51 -9.57 -3.53 -4.21
N PRO A 52 -9.14 -3.28 -2.96
CA PRO A 52 -10.05 -2.90 -1.90
C PRO A 52 -10.67 -1.53 -2.18
N GLU A 53 -11.96 -1.38 -1.84
CA GLU A 53 -12.64 -0.10 -1.94
C GLU A 53 -12.05 0.91 -0.94
N GLY A 54 -11.85 2.13 -1.40
CA GLY A 54 -11.33 3.23 -0.58
C GLY A 54 -9.80 3.34 -0.52
N ILE A 55 -9.06 2.44 -1.16
CA ILE A 55 -7.58 2.52 -1.26
C ILE A 55 -7.15 2.95 -2.65
N ARG A 56 -6.32 4.00 -2.72
CA ARG A 56 -5.58 4.39 -3.93
C ARG A 56 -4.14 3.89 -3.84
N VAL A 57 -3.66 3.24 -4.89
CA VAL A 57 -2.25 2.82 -4.99
C VAL A 57 -1.57 3.67 -6.04
N TYR A 58 -0.41 4.23 -5.69
CA TYR A 58 0.49 4.92 -6.61
C TYR A 58 1.77 4.11 -6.71
N THR A 59 2.16 3.81 -7.93
CA THR A 59 3.41 3.14 -8.26
C THR A 59 4.38 4.09 -8.92
N ARG A 60 5.63 3.67 -9.08
CA ARG A 60 6.60 4.45 -9.83
C ARG A 60 6.12 4.79 -11.24
N ALA A 61 5.44 3.86 -11.91
CA ALA A 61 4.90 4.06 -13.25
C ALA A 61 3.85 5.19 -13.30
N ASP A 62 3.14 5.43 -12.19
CA ASP A 62 2.15 6.51 -12.09
C ASP A 62 2.79 7.89 -11.84
N LEU A 63 4.08 7.91 -11.47
CA LEU A 63 4.83 9.11 -11.08
C LEU A 63 5.94 9.48 -12.07
N GLU A 64 6.19 8.65 -13.08
CA GLU A 64 7.13 8.96 -14.14
C GLU A 64 6.51 10.00 -15.09
N ALA A 65 7.29 11.03 -15.45
CA ALA A 65 6.86 12.03 -16.42
C ALA A 65 6.63 11.34 -17.78
N PRO A 66 5.58 11.72 -18.53
CA PRO A 66 5.45 11.26 -19.91
C PRO A 66 6.70 11.69 -20.68
N ALA A 67 7.29 10.73 -21.39
CA ALA A 67 8.48 10.94 -22.23
C ALA A 67 8.22 11.94 -23.36
#